data_AF-A0A4R6YNP4-F1
#
_entry.id   AF-A0A4R6YNP4-F1
#
_cell.length_a   1.000
_cell.length_b   1.000
_cell.length_c   1.000
_cell.angle_alpha   90.00
_cell.angle_beta   90.00
_cell.angle_gamma   90.00
#
_symmetry.space_group_name_H-M   'P 1'
#
loop_
_entity.id
_entity.type
_entity.pdbx_description
1 polymer ?
#
loop_
_entity_poly.entity_id
_entity_poly.type
_entity_poly.pdbx_seq_one_letter_code
_entity_poly.pdbx_strand_id
1 'polypeptide(L)'
;MLAVTALNAALEQAAGSARSHYGDLQFMHAMAAYEGEPAGATQHNMRIWAQFLWGVASGAIATDINLREVDVPGFAGFFPGEMTATNLFATGIVEARQHLREVALGVLLHMVQDSYSLAHASRRDSSGASCPGFAGIEAPGRIEEFHSYAHQNSARHDDSDTANALTRHVLQDTPSVVAVSRQLIGLWRQGRSWNDVAPYIDCVLAVVDPNAPASAGGYVDSPGSK
;
A
#
# COMPACT_ATOMS: atom_id res chain seq x y z
N MET A 1 -22.89 5.55 3.43
CA MET A 1 -22.78 4.12 3.78
C MET A 1 -22.53 3.27 2.54
N LEU A 2 -23.39 3.33 1.50
CA LEU A 2 -23.17 2.65 0.20
C LEU A 2 -21.82 2.96 -0.49
N ALA A 3 -21.36 4.21 -0.47
CA ALA A 3 -20.08 4.59 -1.09
C ALA A 3 -18.83 4.01 -0.40
N VAL A 4 -18.89 3.77 0.92
CA VAL A 4 -17.76 3.19 1.69
C VAL A 4 -17.69 1.68 1.46
N THR A 5 -18.84 1.00 1.36
CA THR A 5 -18.88 -0.42 1.04
C THR A 5 -18.45 -0.72 -0.40
N ALA A 6 -18.87 0.11 -1.36
CA ALA A 6 -18.43 0.01 -2.76
C ALA A 6 -16.93 0.32 -2.91
N LEU A 7 -16.42 1.30 -2.16
CA LEU A 7 -14.99 1.60 -2.11
C LEU A 7 -14.20 0.44 -1.50
N ASN A 8 -14.62 -0.12 -0.36
CA ASN A 8 -13.96 -1.27 0.27
C ASN A 8 -13.99 -2.51 -0.61
N ALA A 9 -15.10 -2.81 -1.28
CA ALA A 9 -15.16 -3.96 -2.20
C ALA A 9 -14.38 -3.73 -3.51
N ALA A 10 -14.18 -2.47 -3.92
CA ALA A 10 -13.30 -2.12 -5.05
C ALA A 10 -11.82 -2.20 -4.65
N LEU A 11 -11.50 -1.80 -3.41
CA LEU A 11 -10.19 -1.98 -2.78
C LEU A 11 -9.86 -3.48 -2.68
N GLU A 12 -10.77 -4.26 -2.09
CA GLU A 12 -10.67 -5.72 -1.99
C GLU A 12 -10.67 -6.40 -3.36
N GLN A 13 -11.15 -5.82 -4.47
CA GLN A 13 -11.05 -6.48 -5.78
C GLN A 13 -9.82 -6.07 -6.57
N ALA A 14 -9.44 -4.79 -6.51
CA ALA A 14 -8.20 -4.31 -7.10
C ALA A 14 -6.98 -4.93 -6.40
N ALA A 15 -7.12 -5.22 -5.09
CA ALA A 15 -6.11 -5.87 -4.26
C ALA A 15 -6.43 -7.34 -3.90
N GLY A 16 -7.60 -7.89 -4.27
CA GLY A 16 -8.02 -9.27 -3.90
C GLY A 16 -7.76 -10.36 -4.91
N SER A 17 -6.99 -10.08 -5.95
CA SER A 17 -6.54 -11.17 -6.82
C SER A 17 -5.69 -12.15 -6.01
N ALA A 18 -5.72 -13.44 -6.36
CA ALA A 18 -4.81 -14.41 -5.74
C ALA A 18 -3.33 -13.98 -5.85
N ARG A 19 -2.99 -13.16 -6.85
CA ARG A 19 -1.65 -12.58 -7.02
C ARG A 19 -1.31 -11.52 -5.97
N SER A 20 -2.28 -10.77 -5.49
CA SER A 20 -2.06 -9.69 -4.52
C SER A 20 -2.21 -10.15 -3.07
N HIS A 21 -2.96 -11.23 -2.77
CA HIS A 21 -2.92 -11.85 -1.45
C HIS A 21 -1.82 -12.91 -1.30
N TYR A 22 -1.49 -13.65 -2.37
CA TYR A 22 -0.66 -14.86 -2.28
C TYR A 22 0.42 -14.95 -3.36
N GLY A 23 0.65 -13.89 -4.13
CA GLY A 23 1.56 -13.94 -5.27
C GLY A 23 2.41 -12.70 -5.44
N ASP A 24 2.73 -12.39 -6.69
CA ASP A 24 3.70 -11.38 -7.10
C ASP A 24 3.25 -9.93 -6.94
N LEU A 25 2.01 -9.69 -6.49
CA LEU A 25 1.44 -8.36 -6.23
C LEU A 25 1.21 -8.08 -4.74
N GLN A 26 1.76 -8.89 -3.82
CA GLN A 26 1.62 -8.70 -2.36
C GLN A 26 2.11 -7.34 -1.85
N PHE A 27 2.98 -6.66 -2.60
CA PHE A 27 3.39 -5.29 -2.29
C PHE A 27 2.20 -4.30 -2.26
N MET A 28 1.06 -4.63 -2.89
CA MET A 28 -0.17 -3.83 -2.79
C MET A 28 -0.72 -3.76 -1.36
N HIS A 29 -0.36 -4.73 -0.51
CA HIS A 29 -0.65 -4.82 0.92
C HIS A 29 0.60 -4.60 1.77
N ALA A 30 1.61 -3.91 1.24
CA ALA A 30 2.89 -3.72 1.92
C ALA A 30 3.53 -5.02 2.42
N MET A 31 3.39 -6.11 1.67
CA MET A 31 4.00 -7.39 1.97
C MET A 31 4.97 -7.82 0.87
N ALA A 32 5.97 -8.60 1.27
CA ALA A 32 6.87 -9.27 0.35
C ALA A 32 6.14 -10.38 -0.42
N ALA A 33 6.50 -10.58 -1.69
CA ALA A 33 5.86 -11.61 -2.51
C ALA A 33 6.24 -13.04 -2.11
N TYR A 34 7.39 -13.22 -1.46
CA TYR A 34 7.91 -14.50 -1.00
C TYR A 34 8.93 -14.32 0.13
N GLU A 35 9.18 -15.39 0.89
CA GLU A 35 10.19 -15.43 1.95
C GLU A 35 11.59 -15.09 1.41
N GLY A 36 12.30 -14.22 2.11
CA GLY A 36 13.63 -13.78 1.72
C GLY A 36 13.66 -12.74 0.60
N GLU A 37 12.50 -12.26 0.10
CA GLU A 37 12.49 -11.09 -0.77
C GLU A 37 13.18 -9.90 -0.07
N PRO A 38 14.14 -9.23 -0.71
CA PRO A 38 14.78 -8.05 -0.11
C PRO A 38 13.77 -6.92 0.09
N ALA A 39 13.78 -6.26 1.26
CA ALA A 39 12.87 -5.16 1.57
C ALA A 39 12.90 -4.02 0.53
N GLY A 40 14.05 -3.77 -0.10
CA GLY A 40 14.18 -2.81 -1.19
C GLY A 40 13.40 -3.19 -2.45
N ALA A 41 13.19 -4.47 -2.72
CA ALA A 41 12.38 -4.94 -3.85
C ALA A 41 10.89 -4.67 -3.61
N THR A 42 10.37 -5.01 -2.42
CA THR A 42 8.99 -4.70 -2.03
C THR A 42 8.75 -3.19 -2.03
N GLN A 43 9.65 -2.41 -1.41
CA GLN A 43 9.59 -0.94 -1.39
C GLN A 43 9.57 -0.33 -2.80
N HIS A 44 10.39 -0.86 -3.70
CA HIS A 44 10.44 -0.41 -5.09
C HIS A 44 9.10 -0.65 -5.81
N ASN A 45 8.51 -1.85 -5.65
CA ASN A 45 7.23 -2.18 -6.26
C ASN A 45 6.08 -1.35 -5.68
N MET A 46 6.06 -1.12 -4.35
CA MET A 46 5.11 -0.21 -3.70
C MET A 46 5.21 1.21 -4.27
N ARG A 47 6.43 1.70 -4.55
CA ARG A 47 6.64 3.03 -5.14
C ARG A 47 6.10 3.11 -6.57
N ILE A 48 6.33 2.10 -7.41
CA ILE A 48 5.78 2.02 -8.77
C ILE A 48 4.25 2.04 -8.71
N TRP A 49 3.67 1.26 -7.80
CA TRP A 49 2.23 1.21 -7.58
C TRP A 49 1.67 2.55 -7.11
N ALA A 50 2.33 3.20 -6.15
CA ALA A 50 1.94 4.53 -5.67
C ALA A 50 1.97 5.58 -6.79
N GLN A 51 2.95 5.52 -7.70
CA GLN A 51 3.03 6.42 -8.84
C GLN A 51 1.82 6.27 -9.76
N PHE A 52 1.46 5.03 -10.10
CA PHE A 52 0.27 4.76 -10.91
C PHE A 52 -1.01 5.23 -10.22
N LEU A 53 -1.21 4.87 -8.95
CA LEU A 53 -2.38 5.25 -8.17
C LEU A 53 -2.52 6.76 -8.05
N TRP A 54 -1.42 7.48 -7.80
CA TRP A 54 -1.42 8.94 -7.77
C TRP A 54 -1.76 9.53 -9.13
N GLY A 55 -1.23 8.96 -10.21
CA GLY A 55 -1.54 9.37 -11.58
C GLY A 55 -3.04 9.25 -11.89
N VAL A 56 -3.68 8.14 -11.51
CA VAL A 56 -5.13 7.96 -11.68
C VAL A 56 -5.90 8.92 -10.77
N ALA A 57 -5.55 9.01 -9.48
CA ALA A 57 -6.22 9.89 -8.52
C ALA A 57 -6.16 11.37 -8.93
N SER A 58 -5.03 11.83 -9.45
CA SER A 58 -4.82 13.20 -9.95
C SER A 58 -5.42 13.44 -11.34
N GLY A 59 -5.83 12.38 -12.05
CA GLY A 59 -6.32 12.46 -13.43
C GLY A 59 -5.23 12.64 -14.48
N ALA A 60 -3.95 12.47 -14.10
CA ALA A 60 -2.81 12.48 -15.02
C ALA A 60 -2.73 11.19 -15.85
N ILE A 61 -3.26 10.08 -15.33
CA ILE A 61 -3.41 8.81 -16.04
C ILE A 61 -4.91 8.60 -16.30
N ALA A 62 -5.28 8.47 -17.58
CA ALA A 62 -6.65 8.19 -17.96
C ALA A 62 -7.07 6.77 -17.54
N THR A 63 -8.35 6.56 -17.24
CA THR A 63 -8.82 5.29 -16.66
C THR A 63 -9.19 4.23 -17.69
N ASP A 64 -9.26 4.61 -18.97
CA ASP A 64 -9.66 3.79 -20.11
C ASP A 64 -8.49 3.31 -20.96
N ILE A 65 -7.25 3.76 -20.68
CA ILE A 65 -6.06 3.20 -21.32
C ILE A 65 -5.74 1.81 -20.77
N ASN A 66 -5.11 0.99 -21.62
CA ASN A 66 -4.60 -0.30 -21.19
C ASN A 66 -3.43 -0.10 -20.20
N LEU A 67 -3.43 -0.86 -19.11
CA LEU A 67 -2.41 -0.78 -18.06
C LEU A 67 -0.99 -1.07 -18.56
N ARG A 68 -0.83 -1.88 -19.61
CA ARG A 68 0.49 -2.11 -20.24
C ARG A 68 1.04 -0.89 -20.98
N GLU A 69 0.19 0.07 -21.31
CA GLU A 69 0.52 1.30 -22.06
C GLU A 69 0.74 2.50 -21.13
N VAL A 70 0.53 2.32 -19.82
CA VAL A 70 0.82 3.34 -18.80
C VAL A 70 2.31 3.64 -18.77
N ASP A 71 2.67 4.92 -18.92
CA ASP A 71 4.05 5.40 -18.83
C ASP A 71 4.51 5.58 -17.37
N VAL A 72 4.60 4.45 -16.66
CA VAL A 72 5.22 4.34 -15.34
C VAL A 72 6.29 3.25 -15.44
N PRO A 73 7.59 3.57 -15.30
CA PRO A 73 8.66 2.59 -15.44
C PRO A 73 8.45 1.35 -14.56
N GLY A 74 8.51 0.16 -15.17
CA GLY A 74 8.31 -1.13 -14.49
C GLY A 74 6.83 -1.57 -14.31
N PHE A 75 5.86 -0.65 -14.43
CA PHE A 75 4.46 -0.94 -14.14
C PHE A 75 3.83 -1.97 -15.08
N ALA A 76 4.15 -1.92 -16.37
CA ALA A 76 3.60 -2.85 -17.36
C ALA A 76 3.90 -4.33 -17.03
N GLY A 77 4.97 -4.61 -16.26
CA GLY A 77 5.30 -5.95 -15.79
C GLY A 77 4.27 -6.54 -14.82
N PHE A 78 3.52 -5.70 -14.09
CA PHE A 78 2.50 -6.14 -13.14
C PHE A 78 1.23 -6.63 -13.85
N PHE A 79 0.92 -6.04 -15.00
CA PHE A 79 -0.32 -6.26 -15.75
C PHE A 79 -0.05 -6.51 -17.25
N PRO A 80 0.51 -7.68 -17.63
CA PRO A 80 0.87 -7.98 -19.02
C PRO A 80 -0.34 -8.23 -19.95
N GLY A 81 -1.55 -8.39 -19.39
CA GLY A 81 -2.78 -8.70 -20.13
C GLY A 81 -3.57 -7.46 -20.59
N GLU A 82 -4.73 -7.71 -21.20
CA GLU A 82 -5.67 -6.65 -21.58
C GLU A 82 -6.50 -6.24 -20.35
N MET A 83 -6.09 -5.15 -19.68
CA MET A 83 -6.76 -4.59 -18.51
C MET A 83 -6.66 -3.07 -18.55
N THR A 84 -7.72 -2.36 -18.14
CA THR A 84 -7.69 -0.90 -17.92
C THR A 84 -7.80 -0.59 -16.44
N ALA A 85 -7.49 0.64 -16.02
CA ALA A 85 -7.72 1.06 -14.62
C ALA A 85 -9.21 0.99 -14.25
N THR A 86 -10.11 1.23 -15.20
CA THR A 86 -11.56 1.03 -15.01
C THR A 86 -11.89 -0.42 -14.72
N ASN A 87 -11.27 -1.38 -15.43
CA ASN A 87 -11.47 -2.79 -15.14
C ASN A 87 -10.84 -3.16 -13.78
N LEU A 88 -9.65 -2.66 -13.47
CA LEU A 88 -8.98 -2.95 -12.22
C LEU A 88 -9.79 -2.48 -10.99
N PHE A 89 -10.36 -1.27 -11.04
CA PHE A 89 -11.05 -0.66 -9.90
C PHE A 89 -12.56 -0.84 -9.87
N ALA A 90 -13.21 -1.19 -10.99
CA ALA A 90 -14.67 -1.28 -11.06
C ALA A 90 -15.20 -2.62 -11.60
N THR A 91 -14.36 -3.66 -11.61
CA THR A 91 -14.88 -5.02 -11.78
C THR A 91 -15.85 -5.33 -10.64
N GLY A 92 -17.01 -5.89 -10.97
CA GLY A 92 -18.04 -6.26 -10.00
C GLY A 92 -18.82 -5.12 -9.33
N ILE A 93 -18.42 -3.85 -9.47
CA ILE A 93 -19.03 -2.71 -8.76
C ILE A 93 -19.24 -1.55 -9.73
N VAL A 94 -20.48 -1.41 -10.20
CA VAL A 94 -20.83 -0.43 -11.23
C VAL A 94 -20.68 1.00 -10.71
N GLU A 95 -20.96 1.21 -9.42
CA GLU A 95 -20.91 2.51 -8.74
C GLU A 95 -19.48 3.06 -8.63
N ALA A 96 -18.47 2.18 -8.54
CA ALA A 96 -17.06 2.58 -8.44
C ALA A 96 -16.59 3.32 -9.71
N ARG A 97 -17.22 3.07 -10.86
CA ARG A 97 -16.89 3.74 -12.14
C ARG A 97 -17.01 5.25 -12.10
N GLN A 98 -17.89 5.79 -11.25
CA GLN A 98 -18.11 7.23 -11.12
C GLN A 98 -17.07 7.91 -10.20
N HIS A 99 -16.29 7.12 -9.46
CA HIS A 99 -15.41 7.58 -8.39
C HIS A 99 -13.99 6.98 -8.49
N LEU A 100 -13.54 6.62 -9.70
CA LEU A 100 -12.27 5.92 -9.91
C LEU A 100 -11.05 6.68 -9.36
N ARG A 101 -11.13 8.01 -9.31
CA ARG A 101 -10.06 8.85 -8.77
C ARG A 101 -9.96 8.73 -7.25
N GLU A 102 -11.10 8.77 -6.57
CA GLU A 102 -11.21 8.56 -5.13
C GLU A 102 -10.90 7.11 -4.76
N VAL A 103 -11.27 6.15 -5.60
CA VAL A 103 -10.90 4.75 -5.43
C VAL A 103 -9.38 4.59 -5.50
N ALA A 104 -8.73 5.12 -6.54
CA ALA A 104 -7.27 5.05 -6.65
C ALA A 104 -6.54 5.70 -5.45
N LEU A 105 -7.04 6.84 -4.97
CA LEU A 105 -6.51 7.44 -3.74
C LEU A 105 -6.75 6.52 -2.53
N GLY A 106 -7.94 5.94 -2.39
CA GLY A 106 -8.25 4.97 -1.35
C GLY A 106 -7.31 3.77 -1.35
N VAL A 107 -6.97 3.24 -2.53
CA VAL A 107 -6.05 2.09 -2.68
C VAL A 107 -4.65 2.48 -2.20
N LEU A 108 -4.20 3.69 -2.52
CA LEU A 108 -2.91 4.20 -2.05
C LEU A 108 -2.90 4.33 -0.53
N LEU A 109 -3.96 4.89 0.05
CA LEU A 109 -4.09 5.04 1.49
C LEU A 109 -4.15 3.70 2.21
N HIS A 110 -4.80 2.69 1.61
CA HIS A 110 -4.88 1.34 2.14
C HIS A 110 -3.49 0.67 2.16
N MET A 111 -2.75 0.68 1.05
CA MET A 111 -1.37 0.16 1.04
C MET A 111 -0.48 0.86 2.08
N VAL A 112 -0.61 2.18 2.23
CA VAL A 112 0.11 2.93 3.27
C VAL A 112 -0.35 2.48 4.65
N GLN A 113 -1.63 2.21 4.88
CA GLN A 113 -2.12 1.70 6.16
C GLN A 113 -1.59 0.32 6.49
N ASP A 114 -1.60 -0.59 5.54
CA ASP A 114 -1.06 -1.94 5.66
C ASP A 114 0.42 -1.90 6.04
N SER A 115 1.18 -0.94 5.52
CA SER A 115 2.59 -0.77 5.92
C SER A 115 2.82 -0.38 7.39
N TYR A 116 1.77 -0.06 8.16
CA TYR A 116 1.81 0.18 9.62
C TYR A 116 1.22 -0.99 10.42
N SER A 117 0.66 -1.99 9.72
CA SER A 117 0.20 -3.22 10.35
C SER A 117 1.39 -4.07 10.74
N LEU A 118 1.46 -4.48 12.02
CA LEU A 118 2.48 -5.41 12.49
C LEU A 118 2.39 -6.78 11.80
N ALA A 119 1.24 -7.12 11.22
CA ALA A 119 1.11 -8.34 10.42
C ALA A 119 1.84 -8.23 9.08
N HIS A 120 1.92 -7.03 8.49
CA HIS A 120 2.47 -6.84 7.15
C HIS A 120 3.89 -6.29 7.15
N ALA A 121 4.25 -5.45 8.12
CA ALA A 121 5.58 -4.87 8.20
C ALA A 121 6.00 -4.58 9.64
N SER A 122 7.31 -4.53 9.86
CA SER A 122 7.90 -4.02 11.10
C SER A 122 8.62 -2.69 10.85
N ARG A 123 8.57 -1.79 11.83
CA ARG A 123 9.16 -0.46 11.76
C ARG A 123 9.93 -0.15 13.04
N ARG A 124 10.96 0.68 12.90
CA ARG A 124 11.61 1.34 14.04
C ARG A 124 10.72 2.41 14.63
N ASP A 125 11.08 2.88 15.82
CA ASP A 125 10.55 4.15 16.31
C ASP A 125 10.96 5.30 15.39
N SER A 126 10.11 6.33 15.31
CA SER A 126 10.48 7.58 14.64
C SER A 126 11.67 8.23 15.33
N SER A 127 12.54 8.83 14.51
CA SER A 127 13.67 9.62 14.98
C SER A 127 13.30 11.07 15.35
N GLY A 128 12.06 11.49 15.10
CA GLY A 128 11.62 12.88 15.20
C GLY A 128 12.10 13.79 14.05
N ALA A 129 12.87 13.25 13.10
CA ALA A 129 13.29 13.98 11.92
C ALA A 129 12.09 14.29 11.00
N SER A 130 12.17 15.36 10.20
CA SER A 130 11.15 15.63 9.18
C SER A 130 11.43 14.88 7.87
N CYS A 131 10.38 14.59 7.11
CA CYS A 131 10.54 14.07 5.75
C CYS A 131 11.30 15.08 4.87
N PRO A 132 12.26 14.63 4.03
CA PRO A 132 12.99 15.50 3.13
C PRO A 132 12.05 16.30 2.22
N GLY A 133 12.20 17.63 2.19
CA GLY A 133 11.33 18.52 1.41
C GLY A 133 9.98 18.86 2.07
N PHE A 134 9.69 18.31 3.26
CA PHE A 134 8.45 18.55 4.00
C PHE A 134 8.75 19.06 5.42
N ALA A 135 9.16 20.32 5.52
CA ALA A 135 9.47 20.95 6.79
C ALA A 135 8.30 20.87 7.78
N GLY A 136 8.56 20.39 9.00
CA GLY A 136 7.55 20.24 10.05
C GLY A 136 6.62 19.03 9.88
N ILE A 137 6.81 18.21 8.85
CA ILE A 137 6.13 16.93 8.70
C ILE A 137 7.10 15.85 9.16
N GLU A 138 6.83 15.27 10.33
CA GLU A 138 7.65 14.21 10.90
C GLU A 138 7.70 12.98 9.98
N ALA A 139 8.88 12.40 9.85
CA ALA A 139 9.10 11.15 9.15
C ALA A 139 8.74 9.97 10.07
N PRO A 140 7.98 8.98 9.59
CA PRO A 140 7.74 7.78 10.36
C PRO A 140 9.01 6.97 10.55
N GLY A 141 8.91 6.06 11.51
CA GLY A 141 9.84 4.95 11.65
C GLY A 141 10.14 4.27 10.32
N ARG A 142 11.44 4.09 10.04
CA ARG A 142 11.88 3.36 8.85
C ARG A 142 11.48 1.88 8.98
N ILE A 143 11.08 1.29 7.87
CA ILE A 143 10.65 -0.12 7.77
C ILE A 143 11.87 -1.02 7.95
N GLU A 144 11.83 -1.92 8.90
CA GLU A 144 12.89 -2.92 9.11
C GLU A 144 12.71 -4.09 8.14
N GLU A 145 11.46 -4.53 7.97
CA GLU A 145 11.11 -5.69 7.16
C GLU A 145 9.67 -5.55 6.64
N PHE A 146 9.44 -6.03 5.42
CA PHE A 146 8.10 -6.38 4.94
C PHE A 146 7.92 -7.89 5.12
N HIS A 147 6.86 -8.28 5.81
CA HIS A 147 6.57 -9.70 6.04
C HIS A 147 6.05 -10.35 4.76
N SER A 148 6.18 -11.67 4.66
CA SER A 148 5.61 -12.49 3.59
C SER A 148 4.47 -13.34 4.13
N TYR A 149 3.39 -13.45 3.34
CA TYR A 149 2.23 -14.27 3.72
C TYR A 149 2.54 -15.78 3.77
N ALA A 150 3.56 -16.25 3.04
CA ALA A 150 3.77 -17.67 2.73
C ALA A 150 3.83 -18.60 3.95
N HIS A 151 4.22 -18.08 5.12
CA HIS A 151 4.28 -18.83 6.38
C HIS A 151 3.48 -18.20 7.53
N GLN A 152 2.60 -17.23 7.25
CA GLN A 152 1.70 -16.66 8.25
C GLN A 152 0.49 -17.57 8.53
N ASN A 153 0.01 -17.54 9.77
CA ASN A 153 -1.29 -18.08 10.10
C ASN A 153 -2.39 -17.15 9.56
N SER A 154 -3.22 -17.67 8.66
CA SER A 154 -4.27 -16.90 7.98
C SER A 154 -5.29 -16.28 8.92
N ALA A 155 -5.68 -16.97 10.00
CA ALA A 155 -6.65 -16.42 10.96
C ALA A 155 -6.07 -15.25 11.77
N ARG A 156 -4.79 -15.31 12.14
CA ARG A 156 -4.10 -14.21 12.86
C ARG A 156 -3.83 -13.01 11.94
N HIS A 157 -3.62 -13.29 10.66
CA HIS A 157 -3.52 -12.29 9.61
C HIS A 157 -4.86 -11.56 9.43
N ASP A 158 -5.95 -12.29 9.18
CA ASP A 158 -7.29 -11.73 8.97
C ASP A 158 -7.74 -10.84 10.14
N ASP A 159 -7.45 -11.24 11.38
CA ASP A 159 -7.75 -10.45 12.59
C ASP A 159 -7.01 -9.09 12.61
N SER A 160 -5.83 -9.03 12.00
CA SER A 160 -4.97 -7.84 11.91
C SER A 160 -5.30 -6.94 10.72
N ASP A 161 -6.05 -7.45 9.76
CA ASP A 161 -6.55 -6.70 8.58
C ASP A 161 -7.94 -6.09 8.82
N THR A 162 -8.51 -6.32 10.00
CA THR A 162 -9.81 -5.72 10.36
C THR A 162 -9.71 -4.21 10.61
N ALA A 163 -10.79 -3.49 10.34
CA ALA A 163 -10.92 -2.08 10.72
C ALA A 163 -10.71 -1.82 12.24
N ASN A 164 -10.92 -2.83 13.09
CA ASN A 164 -10.63 -2.74 14.52
C ASN A 164 -9.12 -2.81 14.82
N ALA A 165 -8.34 -3.54 14.02
CA ALA A 165 -6.89 -3.57 14.13
C ALA A 165 -6.26 -2.22 13.79
N LEU A 166 -6.82 -1.48 12.81
CA LEU A 166 -6.40 -0.11 12.49
C LEU A 166 -6.35 0.80 13.72
N THR A 167 -7.28 0.63 14.68
CA THR A 167 -7.29 1.43 15.93
C THR A 167 -6.06 1.16 16.80
N ARG A 168 -5.50 -0.05 16.78
CA ARG A 168 -4.26 -0.38 17.52
C ARG A 168 -3.04 0.27 16.88
N HIS A 169 -2.96 0.26 15.55
CA HIS A 169 -1.86 0.88 14.80
C HIS A 169 -1.80 2.41 14.96
N VAL A 170 -2.97 3.06 15.09
CA VAL A 170 -3.03 4.52 15.34
C VAL A 170 -2.36 4.94 16.65
N LEU A 171 -2.28 4.04 17.65
CA LEU A 171 -1.72 4.35 18.97
C LEU A 171 -0.24 3.97 19.12
N GLN A 172 0.31 3.19 18.19
CA GLN A 172 1.65 2.62 18.30
C GLN A 172 2.71 3.43 17.55
N ASP A 173 2.34 4.10 16.46
CA ASP A 173 3.29 4.79 15.59
C ASP A 173 3.22 6.32 15.72
N THR A 174 4.38 6.95 15.62
CA THR A 174 4.53 8.41 15.48
C THR A 174 5.30 8.74 14.20
N PRO A 175 4.80 9.63 13.33
CA PRO A 175 3.40 10.05 13.28
C PRO A 175 2.50 8.86 12.99
N SER A 176 1.26 8.90 13.46
CA SER A 176 0.32 7.81 13.20
C SER A 176 -0.04 7.74 11.72
N VAL A 177 -0.46 6.57 11.27
CA VAL A 177 -0.98 6.34 9.92
C VAL A 177 -2.09 7.33 9.54
N VAL A 178 -2.90 7.79 10.49
CA VAL A 178 -3.94 8.81 10.26
C VAL A 178 -3.32 10.15 9.88
N ALA A 179 -2.22 10.56 10.51
CA ALA A 179 -1.52 11.80 10.17
C ALA A 179 -0.90 11.71 8.77
N VAL A 180 -0.28 10.58 8.44
CA VAL A 180 0.27 10.33 7.10
C VAL A 180 -0.81 10.34 6.02
N SER A 181 -1.92 9.64 6.24
CA SER A 181 -3.06 9.63 5.32
C SER A 181 -3.67 11.02 5.14
N ARG A 182 -3.76 11.82 6.21
CA ARG A 182 -4.22 13.22 6.12
C ARG A 182 -3.29 14.08 5.27
N GLN A 183 -1.98 13.88 5.38
CA GLN A 183 -1.00 14.60 4.58
C GLN A 183 -1.13 14.23 3.09
N LEU A 184 -1.28 12.95 2.75
CA LEU A 184 -1.51 12.50 1.37
C LEU A 184 -2.79 13.07 0.77
N ILE A 185 -3.91 13.01 1.52
CA ILE A 185 -5.18 13.63 1.11
C ILE A 185 -5.01 15.14 0.90
N GLY A 186 -4.25 15.81 1.77
CA GLY A 186 -3.93 17.23 1.65
C GLY A 186 -3.18 17.56 0.36
N LEU A 187 -2.13 16.80 0.04
CA LEU A 187 -1.36 16.94 -1.19
C LEU A 187 -2.23 16.69 -2.43
N TRP A 188 -3.13 15.70 -2.37
CA TRP A 188 -4.04 15.39 -3.47
C TRP A 188 -5.03 16.53 -3.70
N ARG A 189 -5.64 17.07 -2.64
CA ARG A 189 -6.55 18.22 -2.70
C ARG A 189 -5.87 19.50 -3.20
N GLN A 190 -4.58 19.64 -2.95
CA GLN A 190 -3.75 20.74 -3.49
C GLN A 190 -3.37 20.54 -4.96
N GLY A 191 -3.74 19.40 -5.58
CA GLY A 191 -3.43 19.11 -6.97
C GLY A 191 -1.94 18.87 -7.22
N ARG A 192 -1.20 18.38 -6.22
CA ARG A 192 0.26 18.17 -6.34
C ARG A 192 0.58 17.08 -7.36
N SER A 193 1.63 17.32 -8.14
CA SER A 193 2.13 16.38 -9.13
C SER A 193 2.82 15.19 -8.48
N TRP A 194 3.06 14.10 -9.22
CA TRP A 194 3.87 12.99 -8.70
C TRP A 194 5.26 13.45 -8.24
N ASN A 195 5.91 14.34 -8.99
CA ASN A 195 7.24 14.85 -8.63
C ASN A 195 7.26 15.58 -7.28
N ASP A 196 6.14 16.20 -6.91
CA ASP A 196 6.00 16.85 -5.61
C ASP A 196 5.74 15.86 -4.47
N VAL A 197 5.05 14.75 -4.75
CA VAL A 197 4.57 13.79 -3.74
C VAL A 197 5.51 12.61 -3.56
N ALA A 198 6.26 12.23 -4.59
CA ALA A 198 7.21 11.12 -4.56
C ALA A 198 8.19 11.21 -3.38
N PRO A 199 8.80 12.37 -3.05
CA PRO A 199 9.70 12.44 -1.89
C PRO A 199 9.01 12.16 -0.55
N TYR A 200 7.71 12.45 -0.42
CA TYR A 200 6.94 12.10 0.77
C TYR A 200 6.66 10.60 0.83
N ILE A 201 6.26 9.99 -0.29
CA ILE A 201 6.06 8.54 -0.37
C ILE A 201 7.38 7.79 -0.08
N ASP A 202 8.48 8.25 -0.66
CA ASP A 202 9.82 7.68 -0.45
C ASP A 202 10.25 7.78 1.03
N CYS A 203 9.88 8.88 1.71
CA CYS A 203 10.09 9.03 3.15
C CYS A 203 9.24 8.05 3.98
N VAL A 204 7.94 7.94 3.69
CA VAL A 204 7.00 7.08 4.42
C VAL A 204 7.35 5.60 4.28
N LEU A 205 7.83 5.21 3.11
CA LEU A 205 8.21 3.84 2.77
C LEU A 205 9.72 3.58 2.93
N ALA A 206 10.46 4.47 3.60
CA ALA A 206 11.90 4.32 3.74
C ALA A 206 12.24 3.05 4.52
N VAL A 207 12.95 2.11 3.89
CA VAL A 207 13.47 0.90 4.54
C VAL A 207 14.80 1.20 5.23
N VAL A 208 15.10 0.48 6.32
CA VAL A 208 16.36 0.56 7.07
C VAL A 208 17.53 0.01 6.25
N ASP A 209 17.39 -1.26 5.84
CA ASP A 209 18.35 -1.99 5.01
C ASP A 209 17.57 -2.54 3.79
N PRO A 210 17.88 -2.10 2.56
CA PRO A 210 17.19 -2.60 1.37
C PRO A 210 17.43 -4.10 1.11
N ASN A 211 18.41 -4.73 1.76
CA ASN A 211 18.69 -6.15 1.65
C ASN A 211 18.10 -6.99 2.80
N ALA A 212 17.38 -6.37 3.74
CA ALA A 212 16.73 -7.12 4.81
C ALA A 212 15.77 -8.16 4.21
N PRO A 213 15.93 -9.46 4.53
CA PRO A 213 15.10 -10.51 3.95
C PRO A 213 13.73 -10.55 4.63
N ALA A 214 12.67 -10.71 3.84
CA ALA A 214 11.34 -10.95 4.34
C ALA A 214 11.21 -12.29 5.10
N SER A 215 10.36 -12.31 6.12
CA SER A 215 9.93 -13.47 6.89
C SER A 215 8.42 -13.38 7.19
N ALA A 216 7.85 -14.39 7.85
CA ALA A 216 6.46 -14.30 8.34
C ALA A 216 6.25 -13.32 9.51
N GLY A 217 7.33 -12.74 10.06
CA GLY A 217 7.28 -11.96 11.29
C GLY A 217 6.79 -12.78 12.50
N GLY A 218 6.10 -12.12 13.44
CA GLY A 218 5.55 -12.76 14.65
C GLY A 218 4.25 -13.56 14.44
N TYR A 219 3.77 -13.69 13.20
CA TYR A 219 2.42 -14.16 12.86
C TYR A 219 2.38 -15.63 12.43
N VAL A 220 3.26 -16.44 13.01
CA VAL A 220 3.31 -17.90 12.83
C VAL A 220 2.46 -18.63 13.89
N ASP A 221 2.16 -19.90 13.66
CA ASP A 221 1.59 -20.77 14.69
C ASP A 221 2.55 -20.91 15.88
N SER A 222 2.01 -20.92 17.10
CA SER A 222 2.84 -21.22 18.27
C SER A 222 3.37 -22.65 18.15
N PRO A 223 4.65 -22.93 18.45
CA PRO A 223 5.16 -24.29 18.46
C PRO A 223 4.45 -25.06 19.59
N GLY A 224 3.38 -25.79 19.26
CA GLY A 224 2.64 -26.62 20.21
C GLY A 224 1.12 -26.76 20.00
N SER A 225 0.48 -26.01 19.11
CA SER A 225 -0.97 -26.18 18.87
C SER A 225 -1.24 -27.25 17.81
N LYS A 226 -1.37 -28.51 18.26
CA LYS A 226 -2.19 -29.52 17.60
C LYS A 226 -3.56 -29.60 18.28
#